data_AF-A0A8J6U1W5-F1
#
_entry.id   AF-A0A8J6U1W5-F1
#
_cell.length_a   1.000
_cell.length_b   1.000
_cell.length_c   1.000
_cell.angle_alpha   90.00
_cell.angle_beta   90.00
_cell.angle_gamma   90.00
#
_symmetry.space_group_name_H-M   'P 1'
#
loop_
_entity.id
_entity.type
_entity.pdbx_description
1 polymer ?
#
loop_
_entity_poly.entity_id
_entity_poly.type
_entity_poly.pdbx_seq_one_letter_code
_entity_poly.pdbx_strand_id
1 'polypeptide(L)'
;AYSVYSNVDTFADTGALSVYAGCQPENLGDVATVAREVLADVARNGLTDAEVARAKGSLRGGLVLGLEDSASRMNRIGRSELNYGNHRSISETLMNIDAVTTEQVCQIASEVLHRPPAVAVVGPYRRKRDLPASVRRLGS
;
A
#
# COMPACT_ATOMS: atom_id res chain seq x y z
N ALA A 1 -3.87 -8.45 -16.63
CA ALA A 1 -2.76 -7.87 -15.85
C ALA A 1 -1.60 -8.86 -15.83
N TYR A 2 -0.35 -8.41 -15.84
CA TYR A 2 0.81 -9.30 -15.64
C TYR A 2 1.45 -9.15 -14.25
N SER A 3 1.16 -8.07 -13.54
CA SER A 3 1.44 -7.91 -12.09
C SER A 3 0.64 -6.74 -11.52
N VAL A 4 0.18 -6.87 -10.28
CA VAL A 4 -0.43 -5.78 -9.50
C VAL A 4 0.12 -5.87 -8.08
N TYR A 5 0.53 -4.74 -7.51
CA TYR A 5 0.95 -4.67 -6.11
C TYR A 5 0.63 -3.29 -5.54
N SER A 6 0.59 -3.22 -4.22
CA SER A 6 0.51 -1.98 -3.47
C SER A 6 1.74 -1.81 -2.60
N ASN A 7 2.15 -0.56 -2.38
CA ASN A 7 3.27 -0.22 -1.52
C ASN A 7 2.94 1.01 -0.68
N VAL A 8 3.57 1.12 0.48
CA VAL A 8 3.55 2.32 1.32
C VAL A 8 4.97 2.83 1.47
N ASP A 9 5.22 4.01 0.90
CA ASP A 9 6.47 4.73 1.07
C ASP A 9 6.33 5.73 2.22
N THR A 10 7.24 5.68 3.19
CA THR A 10 7.25 6.58 4.35
C THR A 10 8.49 7.47 4.33
N PHE A 11 8.27 8.77 4.48
CA PHE A 11 9.27 9.81 4.64
C PHE A 11 9.17 10.39 6.06
N ALA A 12 10.06 11.33 6.43
CA ALA A 12 10.14 11.85 7.79
C ALA A 12 8.85 12.55 8.26
N ASP A 13 8.14 13.20 7.34
CA ASP A 13 6.96 14.03 7.59
C ASP A 13 5.75 13.69 6.68
N THR A 14 5.93 12.78 5.73
CA THR A 14 4.91 12.44 4.72
C THR A 14 5.05 11.00 4.25
N GLY A 15 4.12 10.54 3.40
CA GLY A 15 4.16 9.22 2.80
C GLY A 15 3.23 9.08 1.62
N ALA A 16 3.34 7.96 0.90
CA ALA A 16 2.49 7.65 -0.23
C ALA A 16 2.04 6.19 -0.19
N LEU A 17 0.72 5.98 -0.26
CA LEU A 17 0.14 4.69 -0.62
C LEU A 17 0.01 4.65 -2.14
N SER A 18 0.68 3.68 -2.77
CA SER A 18 0.73 3.55 -4.22
C SER A 18 0.17 2.20 -4.66
N VAL A 19 -0.58 2.19 -5.76
CA VAL A 19 -1.00 0.97 -6.47
C VAL A 19 -0.32 0.97 -7.83
N TYR A 20 0.40 -0.11 -8.13
CA TYR A 20 1.04 -0.33 -9.42
C TYR A 20 0.35 -1.46 -10.16
N ALA A 21 0.16 -1.30 -11.47
CA ALA A 21 -0.36 -2.35 -12.33
C ALA A 21 0.36 -2.39 -13.68
N GLY A 22 0.97 -3.53 -13.99
CA GLY A 22 1.50 -3.85 -15.32
C GLY A 22 0.44 -4.58 -16.16
N CYS A 23 0.11 -4.05 -17.34
CA CYS A 23 -0.89 -4.67 -18.24
C CYS A 23 -0.60 -4.38 -19.71
N GLN A 24 -1.23 -5.15 -20.60
CA GLN A 24 -1.26 -4.84 -22.03
C GLN A 24 -2.02 -3.51 -22.26
N PRO A 25 -1.62 -2.70 -23.25
CA PRO A 25 -2.25 -1.41 -23.51
C PRO A 25 -3.77 -1.48 -23.66
N GLU A 26 -4.29 -2.50 -24.36
CA GLU A 26 -5.74 -2.69 -24.54
C GLU A 26 -6.52 -2.83 -23.22
N ASN A 27 -5.89 -3.38 -22.17
CA ASN A 27 -6.51 -3.67 -20.88
C ASN A 27 -6.38 -2.52 -19.87
N LEU A 28 -5.64 -1.45 -20.19
CA LEU A 28 -5.36 -0.35 -19.26
C LEU A 28 -6.66 0.30 -18.75
N GLY A 29 -7.65 0.43 -19.62
CA GLY A 29 -8.94 1.04 -19.27
C GLY A 29 -9.69 0.27 -18.18
N ASP A 30 -9.71 -1.05 -18.30
CA ASP A 30 -10.41 -1.95 -17.37
C ASP A 30 -9.65 -2.05 -16.04
N VAL A 31 -8.32 -2.21 -16.09
CA VAL A 31 -7.48 -2.24 -14.89
C VAL A 31 -7.64 -0.97 -14.05
N ALA A 32 -7.62 0.20 -14.68
CA ALA A 32 -7.83 1.47 -13.99
C ALA A 32 -9.23 1.58 -13.37
N THR A 33 -10.24 1.01 -14.02
CA THR A 33 -11.62 1.00 -13.53
C THR A 33 -11.75 0.12 -12.29
N VAL A 34 -11.25 -1.12 -12.36
CA VAL A 34 -11.26 -2.07 -11.24
C VAL A 34 -10.48 -1.52 -10.05
N ALA A 35 -9.27 -0.98 -10.26
CA ALA A 35 -8.47 -0.41 -9.18
C ALA A 35 -9.22 0.72 -8.47
N ARG A 36 -9.84 1.63 -9.23
CA ARG A 36 -10.65 2.71 -8.66
C ARG A 36 -11.84 2.19 -7.86
N GLU A 37 -12.55 1.20 -8.39
CA GLU A 37 -13.73 0.64 -7.74
C GLU A 37 -13.39 -0.03 -6.42
N VAL A 38 -12.32 -0.83 -6.39
CA VAL A 38 -11.82 -1.45 -5.15
C VAL A 38 -11.42 -0.39 -4.13
N LEU A 39 -10.64 0.62 -4.52
CA LEU A 39 -10.22 1.68 -3.59
C LEU A 39 -11.41 2.50 -3.07
N ALA A 40 -12.38 2.82 -3.94
CA ALA A 40 -13.60 3.53 -3.56
C ALA A 40 -14.55 2.68 -2.70
N ASP A 41 -14.55 1.37 -2.88
CA ASP A 41 -15.28 0.44 -2.01
C ASP A 41 -14.66 0.40 -0.63
N VAL A 42 -13.34 0.20 -0.52
CA VAL A 42 -12.61 0.23 0.75
C VAL A 42 -12.78 1.58 1.47
N ALA A 43 -12.74 2.69 0.75
CA ALA A 43 -12.92 4.03 1.34
C ALA A 43 -14.33 4.23 1.95
N ARG A 44 -15.37 3.63 1.34
CA ARG A 44 -16.77 3.81 1.74
C ARG A 44 -17.26 2.76 2.73
N ASN A 45 -16.91 1.50 2.46
CA ASN A 45 -17.44 0.33 3.14
C ASN A 45 -16.42 -0.30 4.10
N GLY A 46 -15.16 0.15 4.06
CA GLY A 46 -14.10 -0.37 4.92
C GLY A 46 -13.60 -1.75 4.50
N LEU A 47 -12.88 -2.39 5.42
CA LEU A 47 -12.40 -3.77 5.30
C LEU A 47 -13.07 -4.63 6.36
N THR A 48 -13.22 -5.91 6.07
CA THR A 48 -13.73 -6.89 7.04
C THR A 48 -12.67 -7.25 8.08
N ASP A 49 -13.11 -7.69 9.27
CA ASP A 49 -12.21 -8.21 10.31
C ASP A 49 -11.33 -9.35 9.78
N ALA A 50 -11.89 -10.20 8.92
CA ALA A 50 -11.15 -11.31 8.32
C ALA A 50 -10.04 -10.82 7.38
N GLU A 51 -10.24 -9.74 6.62
CA GLU A 51 -9.21 -9.14 5.78
C GLU A 51 -8.10 -8.51 6.60
N VAL A 52 -8.47 -7.75 7.64
CA VAL A 52 -7.50 -7.12 8.55
C VAL A 52 -6.70 -8.16 9.31
N ALA A 53 -7.34 -9.22 9.81
CA ALA A 53 -6.66 -10.33 10.48
C ALA A 53 -5.66 -11.04 9.56
N ARG A 54 -6.03 -11.30 8.30
CA ARG A 54 -5.11 -11.89 7.30
C ARG A 54 -3.92 -10.98 7.03
N ALA A 55 -4.15 -9.67 6.86
CA ALA A 55 -3.08 -8.70 6.64
C ALA A 55 -2.11 -8.63 7.84
N LYS A 56 -2.65 -8.58 9.07
CA LYS A 56 -1.85 -8.64 10.30
C LYS A 56 -1.03 -9.93 10.37
N GLY A 57 -1.62 -11.07 10.04
CA GLY A 57 -0.92 -12.36 9.95
C GLY A 57 0.25 -12.34 8.97
N SER A 58 0.05 -11.76 7.77
CA SER A 58 1.11 -11.61 6.77
C SER A 58 2.27 -10.73 7.25
N LEU A 59 1.96 -9.57 7.87
CA LEU A 59 2.97 -8.68 8.44
C LEU A 59 3.78 -9.36 9.56
N ARG A 60 3.11 -10.09 10.44
CA ARG A 60 3.75 -10.86 11.52
C ARG A 60 4.65 -11.95 10.96
N GLY A 61 4.16 -12.74 9.99
CA GLY A 61 4.92 -13.80 9.35
C GLY A 61 6.19 -13.28 8.68
N GLY A 62 6.08 -12.20 7.91
CA GLY A 62 7.23 -11.54 7.28
C GLY A 62 8.24 -11.00 8.29
N LEU A 63 7.77 -10.41 9.40
CA LEU A 63 8.64 -9.93 10.47
C LEU A 63 9.39 -11.07 11.17
N VAL A 64 8.74 -12.22 11.41
CA VAL A 64 9.35 -13.36 12.08
C VAL A 64 10.36 -14.06 11.16
N LEU A 65 10.00 -14.32 9.90
CA LEU A 65 10.89 -14.97 8.92
C LEU A 65 12.12 -14.10 8.62
N GLY A 66 11.97 -12.77 8.57
CA GLY A 66 13.09 -11.84 8.38
C GLY A 66 14.11 -11.84 9.53
N LEU A 67 13.86 -12.54 10.64
CA LEU A 67 14.80 -12.69 11.75
C LEU A 67 15.73 -13.88 11.62
N GLU A 68 15.46 -14.79 10.68
CA GLU A 68 16.31 -15.94 10.39
C GLU A 68 17.54 -15.54 9.56
N ASP A 69 17.44 -14.41 8.84
CA ASP A 69 18.53 -13.82 8.07
C ASP A 69 19.29 -12.74 8.88
N SER A 70 20.59 -12.96 9.07
CA SER A 70 21.46 -12.06 9.83
C SER A 70 21.66 -10.70 9.14
N ALA A 71 21.57 -10.63 7.80
CA ALA A 71 21.67 -9.37 7.06
C ALA A 71 20.41 -8.49 7.26
N SER A 72 19.23 -9.10 7.24
CA SER A 72 17.95 -8.45 7.56
C SER A 72 17.92 -7.91 9.00
N ARG A 73 18.47 -8.66 9.97
CA ARG A 73 18.65 -8.17 11.35
C ARG A 73 19.55 -6.93 11.42
N MET A 74 20.68 -6.95 10.73
CA MET A 74 21.66 -5.85 10.74
C MET A 74 21.09 -4.58 10.10
N ASN A 75 20.37 -4.70 8.97
CA ASN A 75 19.73 -3.57 8.30
C ASN A 75 18.66 -2.92 9.20
N ARG A 76 17.86 -3.73 9.90
CA ARG A 76 16.85 -3.20 10.83
C ARG A 76 17.47 -2.47 12.02
N ILE A 77 18.53 -3.03 12.62
CA ILE A 77 19.25 -2.37 13.73
C ILE A 77 19.80 -1.02 13.25
N GLY A 78 20.48 -0.98 12.09
CA GLY A 78 21.00 0.25 11.52
C GLY A 78 19.92 1.29 11.24
N ARG A 79 18.78 0.91 10.66
CA ARG A 79 17.65 1.83 10.42
C ARG A 79 16.99 2.31 11.71
N SER A 80 16.89 1.45 12.73
CA SER A 80 16.31 1.83 14.02
C SER A 80 17.18 2.85 14.74
N GLU A 81 18.50 2.68 14.71
CA GLU A 81 19.46 3.65 15.26
C GLU A 81 19.39 4.98 14.53
N LEU A 82 19.46 4.96 13.20
CA LEU A 82 19.49 6.17 12.39
C LEU A 82 18.18 6.98 12.47
N ASN A 83 17.03 6.32 12.56
CA ASN A 83 15.73 6.99 12.47
C ASN A 83 15.11 7.32 13.83
N TYR A 84 15.37 6.55 14.88
CA TYR A 84 14.59 6.62 16.12
C TYR A 84 15.42 6.71 17.40
N GLY A 85 16.73 6.51 17.34
CA GLY A 85 17.63 6.55 18.52
C GLY A 85 17.27 5.57 19.64
N ASN A 86 16.38 4.60 19.36
CA ASN A 86 15.90 3.58 20.28
C ASN A 86 15.57 2.30 19.50
N HIS A 87 16.02 1.17 20.03
CA HIS A 87 15.70 -0.15 19.50
C HIS A 87 14.31 -0.60 19.96
N ARG A 88 13.28 -0.48 19.09
CA ARG A 88 12.03 -1.21 19.32
C ARG A 88 12.29 -2.70 19.15
N SER A 89 11.99 -3.48 20.18
CA SER A 89 12.09 -4.94 20.12
C SER A 89 11.08 -5.51 19.14
N ILE A 90 11.35 -6.75 18.69
CA ILE A 90 10.42 -7.52 17.86
C ILE A 90 9.09 -7.72 18.60
N SER A 91 9.17 -8.06 19.88
CA SER A 91 8.00 -8.31 20.72
C SER A 91 7.12 -7.06 20.81
N GLU A 92 7.71 -5.88 21.03
CA GLU A 92 6.96 -4.62 21.01
C GLU A 92 6.35 -4.33 19.64
N THR A 93 7.07 -4.64 18.55
CA THR A 93 6.53 -4.47 17.19
C THR A 93 5.35 -5.40 16.93
N LEU A 94 5.44 -6.67 17.34
CA LEU A 94 4.35 -7.64 17.23
C LEU A 94 3.14 -7.22 18.08
N MET A 95 3.36 -6.76 19.31
CA MET A 95 2.30 -6.24 20.19
C MET A 95 1.61 -5.01 19.56
N ASN A 96 2.38 -4.10 18.96
CA ASN A 96 1.81 -2.94 18.28
C ASN A 96 0.98 -3.34 17.06
N ILE A 97 1.42 -4.32 16.27
CA ILE A 97 0.61 -4.87 15.17
C ILE A 97 -0.68 -5.46 15.74
N ASP A 98 -0.60 -6.24 16.81
CA ASP A 98 -1.75 -6.91 17.42
C ASP A 98 -2.77 -5.94 18.01
N ALA A 99 -2.32 -4.80 18.52
CA ALA A 99 -3.19 -3.76 19.07
C ALA A 99 -4.00 -2.99 18.01
N VAL A 100 -3.61 -3.03 16.73
CA VAL A 100 -4.34 -2.35 15.65
C VAL A 100 -5.72 -2.98 15.47
N THR A 101 -6.78 -2.16 15.56
CA THR A 101 -8.16 -2.60 15.36
C THR A 101 -8.63 -2.38 13.92
N THR A 102 -9.66 -3.12 13.50
CA THR A 102 -10.28 -2.96 12.17
C THR A 102 -10.80 -1.54 11.98
N GLU A 103 -11.40 -0.94 13.02
CA GLU A 103 -11.93 0.42 12.98
C GLU A 103 -10.84 1.45 12.69
N GLN A 104 -9.66 1.31 13.33
CA GLN A 104 -8.52 2.18 13.07
C GLN A 104 -8.04 2.08 11.62
N VAL A 105 -8.00 0.85 11.07
CA VAL A 105 -7.63 0.62 9.67
C VAL A 105 -8.65 1.26 8.73
N CYS A 106 -9.95 1.04 8.96
CA CYS A 106 -11.02 1.61 8.15
C CYS A 106 -11.04 3.14 8.19
N GLN A 107 -10.79 3.74 9.37
CA GLN A 107 -10.69 5.19 9.52
C GLN A 107 -9.57 5.78 8.65
N ILE A 108 -8.35 5.21 8.75
CA ILE A 108 -7.21 5.67 7.95
C ILE A 108 -7.43 5.39 6.46
N ALA A 109 -7.99 4.23 6.10
CA ALA A 109 -8.29 3.91 4.72
C ALA A 109 -9.27 4.93 4.11
N SER A 110 -10.31 5.32 4.85
CA SER A 110 -11.24 6.36 4.42
C SER A 110 -10.52 7.71 4.24
N GLU A 111 -9.69 8.13 5.20
CA GLU A 111 -8.97 9.41 5.11
C GLU A 111 -8.00 9.46 3.91
N VAL A 112 -7.24 8.40 3.69
CA VAL A 112 -6.20 8.33 2.65
C VAL A 112 -6.82 8.17 1.27
N LEU A 113 -7.82 7.28 1.13
CA LEU A 113 -8.37 6.91 -0.18
C LEU A 113 -9.44 7.87 -0.72
N HIS A 114 -10.00 8.76 0.11
CA HIS A 114 -10.87 9.84 -0.37
C HIS A 114 -10.11 10.97 -1.07
N ARG A 115 -8.78 11.04 -0.89
CA ARG A 115 -7.96 12.09 -1.52
C ARG A 115 -7.78 11.83 -3.02
N PRO A 116 -7.73 12.88 -3.86
CA PRO A 116 -7.41 12.71 -5.27
C PRO A 116 -6.04 12.05 -5.48
N PRO A 117 -5.94 10.98 -6.28
CA PRO A 117 -4.67 10.30 -6.50
C PRO A 117 -3.81 11.03 -7.53
N ALA A 118 -2.49 10.92 -7.38
CA ALA A 118 -1.56 11.19 -8.47
C ALA A 118 -1.45 9.95 -9.38
N VAL A 119 -1.44 10.15 -10.69
CA VAL A 119 -1.42 9.06 -11.68
C VAL A 119 -0.30 9.24 -12.67
N ALA A 120 0.51 8.19 -12.85
CA ALA A 120 1.53 8.10 -13.88
C ALA A 120 1.25 6.90 -14.79
N VAL A 121 1.41 7.09 -16.10
CA VAL A 121 1.25 6.04 -17.11
C VAL A 121 2.48 6.02 -18.01
N VAL A 122 3.08 4.85 -18.15
CA VAL A 122 4.20 4.61 -19.06
C VAL A 122 3.73 3.57 -20.08
N GLY A 123 3.80 3.92 -21.37
CA GLY A 123 3.30 3.06 -22.44
C GLY A 123 3.23 3.77 -23.80
N PRO A 124 2.63 3.13 -24.81
CA PRO A 124 2.60 3.62 -26.20
C PRO A 124 1.59 4.77 -26.42
N TYR A 125 1.51 5.73 -25.50
CA TYR A 125 0.60 6.87 -25.55
C TYR A 125 1.39 8.16 -25.74
N ARG A 126 1.10 8.92 -26.80
CA ARG A 126 1.84 10.16 -27.11
C ARG A 126 1.24 11.39 -26.44
N ARG A 127 -0.08 11.38 -26.22
CA ARG A 127 -0.82 12.52 -25.68
C ARG A 127 -1.80 12.03 -24.62
N LYS A 128 -2.12 12.89 -23.64
CA LYS A 128 -3.12 12.57 -22.59
C LYS A 128 -4.46 12.13 -23.17
N ARG A 129 -4.88 12.67 -24.32
CA ARG A 129 -6.14 12.32 -25.01
C ARG A 129 -6.18 10.88 -25.54
N ASP A 130 -5.02 10.27 -25.75
CA ASP A 130 -4.90 8.90 -26.27
C ASP A 130 -5.13 7.87 -25.16
N LEU A 131 -5.13 8.31 -23.89
CA LEU A 131 -5.39 7.45 -22.75
C LEU A 131 -6.88 7.08 -22.65
N PRO A 132 -7.19 5.86 -22.16
CA PRO A 132 -8.55 5.47 -21.82
C PRO A 132 -9.23 6.51 -20.93
N ALA A 133 -10.54 6.70 -21.13
CA ALA A 133 -11.30 7.69 -20.37
C ALA A 133 -11.29 7.42 -18.86
N SER A 134 -11.26 6.15 -18.44
CA SER A 134 -11.14 5.76 -17.03
C SER A 134 -9.86 6.29 -16.40
N VAL A 135 -8.72 6.20 -17.08
CA VAL A 135 -7.44 6.72 -16.62
C VAL A 135 -7.44 8.25 -16.57
N ARG A 136 -7.99 8.91 -17.59
CA ARG A 136 -8.04 10.38 -17.64
C ARG A 136 -8.83 10.99 -16.48
N ARG A 137 -9.88 10.30 -16.02
CA ARG A 137 -10.73 10.72 -14.89
C ARG A 137 -10.11 10.49 -13.51
N LEU A 138 -9.04 9.71 -13.40
CA LEU A 138 -8.38 9.48 -12.11
C LEU A 138 -7.53 10.68 -11.67
N GLY A 139 -6.99 11.45 -12.62
CA GLY A 139 -6.14 12.61 -12.36
C GLY A 139 -6.84 13.96 -12.56
N SER A 140 -8.18 13.99 -12.47
CA SER A 140 -9.03 15.19 -12.54
C SER A 140 -9.89 15.29 -11.30
#